data_AF-A0A7S9GWY3-F1
#
_entry.id   AF-A0A7S9GWY3-F1
#
_cell.length_a   1.000
_cell.length_b   1.000
_cell.length_c   1.000
_cell.angle_alpha   90.00
_cell.angle_beta   90.00
_cell.angle_gamma   90.00
#
_symmetry.space_group_name_H-M   'P 1'
#
loop_
_entity.id
_entity.type
_entity.pdbx_description
1 polymer ?
#
loop_
_entity_poly.entity_id
_entity_poly.type
_entity_poly.pdbx_seq_one_letter_code
_entity_poly.pdbx_strand_id
1 'polypeptide(L)' 'MTRAQALRLRGLAEEAYQPSQYARDLTYEEAERRIGALKAEIALADSF' A
#
# COMPACT_ATOMS: atom_id res chain seq x y z
N MET A 1 2.63 4.73 11.94
CA MET A 1 1.51 4.37 11.05
C MET A 1 0.19 4.37 11.83
N THR A 2 -0.90 4.88 11.25
CA THR A 2 -2.24 4.81 11.86
C THR A 2 -2.95 3.49 11.53
N ARG A 3 -3.98 3.13 12.29
CA ARG A 3 -4.82 1.96 11.98
C ARG A 3 -5.45 2.04 10.58
N ALA A 4 -5.87 3.24 10.17
CA ALA A 4 -6.44 3.48 8.85
C ALA A 4 -5.41 3.22 7.74
N GLN A 5 -4.18 3.71 7.90
CA GLN A 5 -3.08 3.43 6.97
C GLN A 5 -2.75 1.94 6.90
N ALA A 6 -2.71 1.25 8.04
CA ALA A 6 -2.43 -0.19 8.08
C ALA A 6 -3.47 -1.02 7.31
N LEU A 7 -4.77 -0.71 7.48
CA LEU A 7 -5.84 -1.37 6.74
C LEU A 7 -5.77 -1.08 5.25
N ARG A 8 -5.50 0.18 4.88
CA ARG A 8 -5.41 0.59 3.48
C ARG A 8 -4.20 -0.03 2.78
N LEU A 9 -3.04 -0.02 3.42
CA LEU A 9 -1.82 -0.61 2.91
C LEU A 9 -1.99 -2.13 2.71
N ARG A 10 -2.65 -2.81 3.66
CA ARG A 10 -2.94 -4.24 3.54
C ARG A 10 -3.82 -4.56 2.34
N GLY A 11 -4.92 -3.83 2.15
CA GLY A 11 -5.82 -4.05 1.00
C GLY A 11 -5.10 -3.85 -0.34
N LEU A 12 -4.34 -2.77 -0.46
CA LEU A 12 -3.56 -2.48 -1.68
C LEU A 12 -2.46 -3.52 -1.94
N ALA A 13 -1.80 -4.00 -0.88
CA ALA A 13 -0.78 -5.04 -1.00
C ALA A 13 -1.38 -6.40 -1.43
N GLU A 14 -2.60 -6.72 -1.00
CA GLU A 14 -3.34 -7.90 -1.45
C GLU A 14 -3.77 -7.76 -2.92
N GLU A 15 -4.31 -6.60 -3.31
CA GLU A 15 -4.73 -6.28 -4.68
C GLU A 15 -3.57 -6.31 -5.68
N ALA A 16 -2.41 -5.78 -5.29
CA ALA A 16 -1.20 -5.80 -6.11
C ALA A 16 -0.48 -7.17 -6.10
N TYR A 17 -0.98 -8.18 -5.39
CA TYR A 17 -0.30 -9.46 -5.14
C TYR A 17 1.10 -9.32 -4.52
N GLN A 18 1.31 -8.27 -3.70
CA GLN A 18 2.57 -7.93 -3.05
C GLN A 18 2.46 -7.87 -1.51
N PRO A 19 2.15 -8.98 -0.82
CA PRO A 19 1.93 -8.97 0.63
C PRO A 19 3.17 -8.57 1.45
N SER A 20 4.39 -8.69 0.90
CA SER A 20 5.65 -8.28 1.55
C SER A 20 5.81 -6.76 1.67
N GLN A 21 5.05 -5.96 0.93
CA GLN A 21 5.04 -4.48 1.03
C GLN A 21 4.46 -4.01 2.37
N TYR A 22 3.67 -4.85 3.04
CA TYR A 22 3.10 -4.59 4.36
C TYR A 22 4.14 -4.87 5.46
N ALA A 23 4.72 -3.81 6.01
CA ALA A 23 5.49 -3.88 7.25
C ALA A 23 4.66 -3.30 8.41
N ARG A 24 4.69 -3.94 9.58
CA ARG A 24 3.87 -3.55 10.74
C ARG A 24 4.37 -2.28 11.44
N ASP A 25 5.64 -1.92 11.25
CA ASP A 25 6.31 -0.90 12.06
C ASP A 25 6.65 0.38 11.27
N LEU A 26 5.87 0.67 10.23
CA LEU A 26 6.10 1.85 9.39
C LEU A 26 5.79 3.16 10.14
N THR A 27 6.56 4.21 9.82
CA THR A 27 6.19 5.58 10.22
C THR A 27 4.92 6.01 9.47
N TYR A 28 4.34 7.13 9.88
CA TYR A 28 3.19 7.69 9.17
C TYR A 28 3.55 8.05 7.71
N GLU A 29 4.70 8.72 7.51
CA GLU A 29 5.15 9.16 6.19
C GLU A 29 5.50 7.97 5.30
N GLU A 30 6.14 6.95 5.85
CA GLU A 30 6.52 5.75 5.11
C GLU A 30 5.29 4.96 4.66
N ALA A 31 4.26 4.87 5.52
CA ALA A 31 2.99 4.26 5.15
C ALA A 31 2.29 5.06 4.02
N GLU A 32 2.24 6.39 4.08
CA GLU A 32 1.68 7.21 3.00
C GLU A 32 2.42 7.01 1.67
N ARG A 33 3.76 7.01 1.68
CA ARG A 33 4.57 6.78 0.48
C ARG A 33 4.23 5.45 -0.19
N ARG A 34 4.17 4.36 0.59
CA ARG A 34 3.85 3.03 0.06
C ARG A 34 2.42 2.92 -0.43
N ILE A 35 1.46 3.51 0.28
CA ILE A 35 0.06 3.59 -0.17
C ILE A 35 -0.01 4.31 -1.52
N GLY A 36 0.73 5.42 -1.69
CA GLY A 36 0.81 6.15 -2.96
C GLY A 36 1.40 5.32 -4.10
N ALA A 37 2.52 4.64 -3.84
CA ALA A 37 3.18 3.77 -4.82
C ALA A 37 2.26 2.63 -5.28
N LEU A 38 1.66 1.89 -4.36
CA LEU A 38 0.76 0.78 -4.70
C LEU A 38 -0.46 1.25 -5.49
N LYS A 39 -1.05 2.40 -5.15
CA LYS A 39 -2.16 2.97 -5.93
C LYS A 39 -1.74 3.28 -7.37
N ALA A 40 -0.55 3.82 -7.57
CA ALA A 40 -0.04 4.15 -8.90
C ALA A 40 0.23 2.87 -9.71
N GLU A 41 0.80 1.84 -9.08
CA GLU A 41 1.03 0.54 -9.69
C GLU A 41 -0.28 -0.14 -10.12
N ILE A 42 -1.28 -0.17 -9.25
CA ILE A 42 -2.61 -0.74 -9.54
C ILE A 42 -3.27 0.03 -10.69
N ALA A 43 -3.31 1.37 -10.61
CA ALA A 43 -3.91 2.19 -11.65
C ALA A 43 -3.22 2.02 -13.01
N LEU A 44 -1.90 1.79 -13.02
CA LEU A 44 -1.16 1.47 -14.24
C LEU A 44 -1.57 0.10 -14.79
N ALA A 45 -1.69 -0.92 -13.93
CA ALA A 45 -2.11 -2.25 -14.33
C ALA A 45 -3.54 -2.28 -14.91
N ASP A 46 -4.47 -1.50 -14.34
CA ASP A 46 -5.86 -1.39 -14.82
C ASP A 46 -6.00 -0.64 -16.16
N SER A 47 -4.96 0.05 -16.60
CA SER A 47 -4.99 0.88 -17.81
C SER A 47 -4.63 0.14 -19.11
N PHE A 48 -4.31 -1.16 -19.04
CA PHE A 48 -3.96 -2.04 -20.17
C PHE A 48 -5.02 -3.12 -20.41
#